data_AF-A0A7C2J478-F1
#
_entry.id   AF-A0A7C2J478-F1
#
_cell.length_a   1.000
_cell.length_b   1.000
_cell.length_c   1.000
_cell.angle_alpha   90.00
_cell.angle_beta   90.00
_cell.angle_gamma   90.00
#
_symmetry.space_group_name_H-M   'P 1'
#
loop_
_entity.id
_entity.type
_entity.pdbx_description
1 polymer ?
#
loop_
_entity_poly.entity_id
_entity_poly.type
_entity_poly.pdbx_seq_one_letter_code
_entity_poly.pdbx_strand_id
1 'polypeptide(L)'
;MEPLPALSTQGEGEQRMTATLNPIGIVLAIAFVVSMGTLFWWMFKVPPAVPHEVAVVYRSVAGMERLLVPVSGKVASERAVELACRLGAPQKAEIILAYVIEVPFTLSLGSPVPAEEERGESALRTARFIVEQHGLPVRTKMLPHRYAWSGILRVAEEDLVDAIVMAAGAGRGRPAEGMSRTAQEVMRRAGCEVIVSKVPA
;
A
#
# COMPACT_ATOMS: atom_id res chain seq x y z
N MET A 1 36.92 -60.96 82.07
CA MET A 1 37.26 -59.69 82.73
C MET A 1 36.84 -58.58 81.77
N GLU A 2 35.80 -57.85 82.15
CA GLU A 2 35.10 -56.69 81.54
C GLU A 2 35.95 -55.59 80.86
N PRO A 3 35.34 -54.58 80.17
CA PRO A 3 34.03 -54.49 79.50
C PRO A 3 34.03 -53.74 78.13
N LEU A 4 32.85 -53.70 77.49
CA LEU A 4 32.43 -52.85 76.34
C LEU A 4 32.47 -51.33 76.65
N PRO A 5 32.47 -50.45 75.62
CA PRO A 5 31.23 -49.77 75.19
C PRO A 5 31.09 -49.72 73.65
N ALA A 6 29.93 -50.02 73.06
CA ALA A 6 28.72 -49.19 72.90
C ALA A 6 28.73 -48.28 71.65
N LEU A 7 27.99 -48.75 70.64
CA LEU A 7 26.97 -48.07 69.83
C LEU A 7 27.23 -46.68 69.21
N SER A 8 27.03 -46.66 67.89
CA SER A 8 26.40 -45.63 67.04
C SER A 8 27.09 -44.25 67.01
N THR A 9 27.38 -43.66 65.86
CA THR A 9 26.36 -43.18 64.91
C THR A 9 26.97 -42.97 63.53
N GLN A 10 26.26 -43.39 62.48
CA GLN A 10 26.41 -42.81 61.15
C GLN A 10 26.11 -41.31 61.26
N GLY A 11 27.11 -40.49 60.94
CA GLY A 11 26.93 -39.07 60.66
C GLY A 11 27.37 -38.84 59.22
N GLU A 12 26.41 -38.83 58.30
CA GLU A 12 26.56 -38.18 56.99
C GLU A 12 26.87 -36.70 57.23
N GLY A 13 28.16 -36.36 57.28
CA GLY A 13 28.64 -34.99 57.34
C GLY A 13 28.54 -34.35 55.96
N GLU A 14 27.32 -33.92 55.62
CA GLU A 14 26.97 -32.74 54.81
C GLU A 14 28.20 -32.00 54.27
N GLN A 15 28.61 -32.31 53.03
CA GLN A 15 29.56 -31.49 52.27
C GLN A 15 28.92 -30.12 52.03
N ARG A 16 29.04 -29.22 53.00
CA ARG A 16 28.78 -27.80 52.81
C ARG A 16 29.85 -27.25 51.88
N MET A 17 29.57 -27.26 50.58
CA MET A 17 30.26 -26.41 49.63
C MET A 17 30.03 -24.95 50.08
N THR A 18 30.98 -24.37 50.81
CA THR A 18 31.00 -22.94 51.07
C THR A 18 31.30 -22.25 49.75
N ALA A 19 30.25 -21.90 49.01
CA ALA A 19 30.34 -21.09 47.82
C ALA A 19 30.97 -19.75 48.20
N THR A 20 32.26 -19.58 47.91
CA THR A 20 32.95 -18.30 48.05
C THR A 20 32.45 -17.38 46.94
N LEU A 21 31.44 -16.57 47.26
CA LEU A 21 30.89 -15.56 46.36
C LEU A 21 31.92 -14.45 46.12
N ASN A 22 32.61 -14.51 44.98
CA ASN A 22 33.53 -13.45 44.57
C ASN A 22 32.74 -12.22 44.09
N PRO A 23 33.08 -11.00 44.54
CA PRO A 23 32.34 -9.78 44.19
C PRO A 23 32.34 -9.52 42.67
N ILE A 24 33.40 -9.93 41.97
CA ILE A 24 33.53 -9.81 40.52
C ILE A 24 32.52 -10.71 39.79
N GLY A 25 32.27 -11.93 40.31
CA GLY A 25 31.29 -12.85 39.75
C GLY A 25 29.87 -12.31 39.86
N ILE A 26 29.56 -11.63 40.97
CA ILE A 26 28.27 -10.97 41.18
C ILE A 26 28.08 -9.83 40.18
N VAL A 27 29.09 -9.00 39.97
CA VAL A 27 29.02 -7.89 39.00
C VAL A 27 28.80 -8.40 37.58
N LEU A 28 29.52 -9.46 37.16
CA LEU A 28 29.33 -10.07 35.84
C LEU A 28 27.93 -10.69 35.67
N ALA A 29 27.42 -11.37 36.70
CA ALA A 29 26.08 -11.93 36.68
C ALA A 29 25.00 -10.84 36.54
N ILE A 30 25.13 -9.73 37.28
CA ILE A 30 24.22 -8.58 37.17
C ILE A 30 24.29 -7.98 35.75
N ALA A 31 25.49 -7.76 35.22
CA ALA A 31 25.66 -7.22 33.87
C ALA A 31 25.02 -8.11 32.80
N PHE A 32 25.18 -9.43 32.92
CA PHE A 32 24.56 -10.40 32.01
C PHE A 32 23.02 -10.37 32.09
N VAL A 33 22.46 -10.34 33.29
CA VAL A 33 20.99 -10.31 33.49
C VAL A 33 20.40 -8.99 32.97
N VAL A 34 21.07 -7.85 33.20
CA VAL A 34 20.63 -6.55 32.69
C VAL A 34 20.69 -6.53 31.16
N SER A 35 21.75 -7.06 30.57
CA SER A 35 21.90 -7.18 29.12
C SER A 35 20.84 -8.09 28.50
N MET A 36 20.57 -9.23 29.13
CA MET A 36 19.54 -10.17 28.66
C MET A 36 18.14 -9.55 28.79
N GLY A 37 17.88 -8.85 29.90
CA GLY A 37 16.63 -8.15 30.17
C GLY A 37 16.37 -6.99 29.21
N THR A 38 17.39 -6.22 28.84
CA THR A 38 17.26 -5.16 27.82
C THR A 38 16.96 -5.73 26.45
N LEU A 39 17.60 -6.84 26.07
CA LEU A 39 17.32 -7.52 24.81
C LEU A 39 15.89 -8.07 24.76
N PHE A 40 15.47 -8.74 25.85
CA PHE A 40 14.12 -9.28 25.97
C PHE A 40 13.06 -8.18 25.96
N TRP A 41 13.28 -7.08 26.68
CA TRP A 41 12.37 -5.94 26.68
C TRP A 41 12.23 -5.32 25.29
N TRP A 42 13.34 -5.14 24.58
CA TRP A 42 13.34 -4.62 23.22
C TRP A 42 12.58 -5.55 22.26
N MET A 43 12.66 -6.87 22.47
CA MET A 43 11.95 -7.87 21.68
C MET A 43 10.47 -8.04 22.06
N PHE A 44 10.10 -7.83 23.32
CA PHE A 44 8.72 -7.98 23.84
C PHE A 44 7.86 -6.72 23.69
N LYS A 45 8.39 -5.65 23.09
CA LYS A 45 7.58 -4.55 22.57
C LYS A 45 6.76 -5.04 21.37
N VAL A 46 5.70 -5.79 21.67
CA VAL A 46 4.70 -6.22 20.68
C VAL A 46 4.09 -4.96 20.06
N PRO A 47 4.01 -4.86 18.71
CA PRO A 47 3.24 -3.81 18.05
C PRO A 47 1.83 -3.79 18.64
N PRO A 48 1.23 -2.61 18.89
CA PRO A 48 -0.12 -2.55 19.46
C PRO A 48 -1.08 -3.37 18.60
N ALA A 49 -1.80 -4.31 19.21
CA ALA A 49 -2.77 -5.15 18.51
C ALA A 49 -3.85 -4.26 17.89
N VAL A 50 -3.89 -4.23 16.56
CA VAL A 50 -4.89 -3.47 15.82
C VAL A 50 -6.27 -4.11 16.10
N PRO A 51 -7.28 -3.36 16.55
CA PRO A 51 -8.61 -3.90 16.78
C PRO A 51 -9.11 -4.66 15.55
N HIS A 52 -9.78 -5.79 15.73
CA HIS A 52 -10.19 -6.65 14.60
C HIS A 52 -11.10 -5.93 13.59
N GLU A 53 -11.85 -4.94 14.06
CA GLU A 53 -12.65 -4.03 13.22
C GLU A 53 -11.79 -3.20 12.25
N VAL A 54 -10.59 -2.79 12.69
CA VAL A 54 -9.63 -2.01 11.89
C VAL A 54 -8.82 -2.93 10.97
N ALA A 55 -8.59 -4.20 11.35
CA ALA A 55 -7.83 -5.15 10.53
C ALA A 55 -8.54 -5.49 9.20
N VAL A 56 -9.88 -5.57 9.18
CA VAL A 56 -10.67 -5.82 7.96
C VAL A 56 -10.61 -4.61 7.01
N VAL A 57 -10.74 -3.40 7.55
CA VAL A 57 -10.61 -2.15 6.79
C VAL A 57 -9.18 -1.96 6.27
N TYR A 58 -8.19 -2.35 7.07
CA TYR A 58 -6.80 -2.33 6.65
C TYR A 58 -6.58 -3.31 5.49
N ARG A 59 -7.20 -4.49 5.49
CA ARG A 59 -7.11 -5.47 4.41
C ARG A 59 -7.76 -5.01 3.11
N SER A 60 -8.86 -4.27 3.17
CA SER A 60 -9.51 -3.72 1.96
C SER A 60 -8.68 -2.61 1.32
N VAL A 61 -7.94 -1.83 2.12
CA VAL A 61 -7.04 -0.76 1.62
C VAL A 61 -5.64 -1.30 1.26
N ALA A 62 -5.18 -2.33 1.98
CA ALA A 62 -3.90 -3.02 1.76
C ALA A 62 -3.96 -4.11 0.68
N GLY A 63 -5.04 -4.14 -0.12
CA GLY A 63 -5.18 -4.99 -1.31
C GLY A 63 -5.24 -4.20 -2.61
N MET A 64 -4.76 -2.94 -2.63
CA MET A 64 -4.69 -2.13 -3.84
C MET A 64 -3.41 -2.48 -4.62
N GLU A 65 -3.42 -3.63 -5.29
CA GLU A 65 -2.30 -4.12 -6.10
C GLU A 65 -2.31 -3.53 -7.51
N ARG A 66 -3.49 -3.16 -8.04
CA ARG A 66 -3.66 -2.58 -9.38
C ARG A 66 -4.54 -1.34 -9.35
N LEU A 67 -3.95 -0.21 -9.74
CA LEU A 67 -4.62 1.09 -9.77
C LEU A 67 -4.78 1.58 -11.21
N LEU A 68 -6.00 1.87 -11.63
CA LEU A 68 -6.29 2.49 -12.92
C LEU A 68 -6.32 4.01 -12.79
N VAL A 69 -5.58 4.71 -13.64
CA VAL A 69 -5.61 6.17 -13.75
C VAL A 69 -5.95 6.59 -15.17
N PRO A 70 -7.16 7.12 -15.41
CA PRO A 70 -7.52 7.75 -16.67
C PRO A 70 -6.74 9.05 -16.87
N VAL A 71 -6.01 9.17 -17.98
CA VAL A 71 -5.21 10.35 -18.32
C VAL A 71 -5.85 11.14 -19.45
N SER A 72 -5.74 12.47 -19.38
CA SER A 72 -6.34 13.38 -20.36
C SER A 72 -5.35 14.38 -20.97
N GLY A 73 -4.07 14.31 -20.56
CA GLY A 73 -3.05 15.31 -20.92
C GLY A 73 -3.23 16.67 -20.23
N LYS A 74 -4.03 16.70 -19.15
CA LYS A 74 -4.25 17.89 -18.33
C LYS A 74 -3.59 17.70 -16.96
N VAL A 75 -3.15 18.82 -16.36
CA VAL A 75 -2.56 18.87 -15.01
C VAL A 75 -3.44 18.17 -13.96
N ALA A 76 -4.76 18.28 -14.09
CA ALA A 76 -5.70 17.61 -13.18
C ALA A 76 -5.52 16.08 -13.20
N SER A 77 -5.39 15.46 -14.38
CA SER A 77 -5.13 14.01 -14.47
C SER A 77 -3.73 13.63 -14.04
N GLU A 78 -2.71 14.46 -14.28
CA GLU A 78 -1.34 14.21 -13.80
C GLU A 78 -1.27 14.21 -12.27
N ARG A 79 -2.00 15.11 -11.61
CA ARG A 79 -2.15 15.09 -10.15
C ARG A 79 -2.86 13.82 -9.65
N ALA A 80 -3.79 13.26 -10.42
CA ALA A 80 -4.40 11.98 -10.08
C ALA A 80 -3.40 10.82 -10.20
N VAL A 81 -2.47 10.88 -11.17
CA VAL A 81 -1.33 9.93 -11.26
C VAL A 81 -0.44 10.03 -10.03
N GLU A 82 -0.04 11.24 -9.63
CA GLU A 82 0.75 11.47 -8.41
C GLU A 82 0.04 10.91 -7.16
N LEU A 83 -1.27 11.12 -7.04
CA LEU A 83 -2.06 10.57 -5.95
C LEU A 83 -2.07 9.03 -5.98
N ALA A 84 -2.28 8.43 -7.14
CA ALA A 84 -2.26 6.97 -7.31
C ALA A 84 -0.90 6.38 -6.92
N CYS A 85 0.20 7.04 -7.28
CA CYS A 85 1.54 6.61 -6.89
C CYS A 85 1.70 6.60 -5.37
N ARG A 86 1.26 7.65 -4.68
CA ARG A 86 1.32 7.73 -3.21
C ARG A 86 0.46 6.67 -2.52
N LEU A 87 -0.70 6.36 -3.09
CA LEU A 87 -1.60 5.32 -2.58
C LEU A 87 -1.01 3.91 -2.81
N GLY A 88 -0.42 3.67 -3.98
CA GLY A 88 0.15 2.39 -4.37
C GLY A 88 1.55 2.10 -3.80
N ALA A 89 2.27 3.13 -3.34
CA ALA A 89 3.66 3.01 -2.86
C ALA A 89 3.87 1.95 -1.76
N PRO A 90 3.03 1.86 -0.70
CA PRO A 90 3.22 0.85 0.36
C PRO A 90 3.19 -0.59 -0.15
N GLN A 91 2.48 -0.86 -1.25
CA GLN A 91 2.22 -2.19 -1.79
C GLN A 91 2.98 -2.46 -3.10
N LYS A 92 3.73 -1.48 -3.61
CA LYS A 92 4.31 -1.51 -4.96
C LYS A 92 3.28 -1.82 -6.05
N ALA A 93 2.11 -1.18 -5.95
CA ALA A 93 1.00 -1.39 -6.87
C ALA A 93 1.38 -1.14 -8.33
N GLU A 94 0.85 -1.95 -9.24
CA GLU A 94 0.90 -1.69 -10.68
C GLU A 94 -0.05 -0.53 -11.03
N ILE A 95 0.51 0.54 -11.61
CA ILE A 95 -0.28 1.67 -12.09
C ILE A 95 -0.58 1.46 -13.58
N ILE A 96 -1.87 1.33 -13.89
CA ILE A 96 -2.39 1.23 -15.25
C ILE A 96 -2.84 2.62 -15.69
N LEU A 97 -2.16 3.21 -16.67
CA LEU A 97 -2.50 4.50 -17.24
C LEU A 97 -3.35 4.28 -18.49
N ALA A 98 -4.55 4.86 -18.54
CA ALA A 98 -5.45 4.68 -19.67
C ALA A 98 -5.79 6.01 -20.37
N TYR A 99 -5.59 6.07 -21.68
CA TYR A 99 -6.07 7.16 -22.54
C TYR A 99 -7.19 6.64 -23.43
N VAL A 100 -8.38 7.24 -23.33
CA VAL A 100 -9.53 6.87 -24.16
C VAL A 100 -9.68 7.87 -25.29
N ILE A 101 -9.55 7.41 -26.53
CA ILE A 101 -9.82 8.21 -27.72
C ILE A 101 -11.34 8.23 -27.93
N GLU A 102 -11.97 9.40 -27.73
CA GLU A 102 -13.40 9.55 -27.99
C GLU A 102 -13.66 9.65 -29.49
N VAL A 103 -14.22 8.59 -30.08
CA VAL A 103 -14.50 8.51 -31.53
C VAL A 103 -15.93 8.99 -31.83
N PRO A 104 -16.11 10.02 -32.68
CA PRO A 104 -17.42 10.49 -33.10
C PRO A 104 -18.25 9.39 -33.80
N PHE A 105 -19.58 9.50 -33.73
CA PHE A 105 -20.49 8.58 -34.43
C PHE A 105 -20.40 8.62 -35.96
N THR A 106 -19.80 9.68 -36.51
CA THR A 106 -19.53 9.82 -37.95
C THR A 106 -18.37 8.95 -38.42
N LEU A 107 -17.57 8.39 -37.51
CA LEU A 107 -16.45 7.51 -37.80
C LEU A 107 -16.70 6.10 -37.24
N SER A 108 -16.05 5.10 -37.83
CA SER A 108 -16.05 3.75 -37.27
C SER A 108 -15.13 3.72 -36.04
N LEU A 109 -15.45 2.89 -35.04
CA LEU A 109 -14.66 2.84 -33.79
C LEU A 109 -13.18 2.50 -33.99
N GLY A 110 -12.85 1.74 -35.03
CA GLY A 110 -11.46 1.42 -35.40
C GLY A 110 -10.84 2.35 -36.44
N SER A 111 -11.51 3.46 -36.81
CA SER A 111 -10.93 4.44 -37.72
C SER A 111 -9.77 5.16 -37.04
N PRO A 112 -8.60 5.31 -37.69
CA PRO A 112 -7.50 6.08 -37.15
C PRO A 112 -7.91 7.53 -36.87
N VAL A 113 -7.47 8.07 -35.73
CA VAL A 113 -7.67 9.48 -35.38
C VAL A 113 -6.32 10.09 -34.99
N PRO A 114 -5.43 10.38 -35.96
CA PRO A 114 -4.01 10.64 -35.69
C PRO A 114 -3.76 11.76 -34.69
N ALA A 115 -4.57 12.84 -34.74
CA ALA A 115 -4.43 13.96 -33.81
C ALA A 115 -4.83 13.64 -32.35
N GLU A 116 -5.71 12.66 -32.13
CA GLU A 116 -6.03 12.17 -30.78
C GLU A 116 -5.01 11.12 -30.32
N GLU A 117 -4.52 10.29 -31.24
CA GLU A 117 -3.46 9.30 -30.98
C GLU A 117 -2.17 10.00 -30.50
N GLU A 118 -1.70 11.01 -31.22
CA GLU A 118 -0.51 11.79 -30.84
C GLU A 118 -0.69 12.49 -29.47
N ARG A 119 -1.89 13.06 -29.22
CA ARG A 119 -2.22 13.65 -27.91
C ARG A 119 -2.22 12.60 -26.81
N GLY A 120 -2.76 11.42 -27.08
CA GLY A 120 -2.77 10.30 -26.16
C GLY A 120 -1.37 9.79 -25.84
N GLU A 121 -0.51 9.66 -26.84
CA GLU A 121 0.88 9.25 -26.66
C GLU A 121 1.64 10.26 -25.79
N SER A 122 1.45 11.55 -26.05
CA SER A 122 2.07 12.60 -25.24
C SER A 122 1.58 12.58 -23.79
N ALA A 123 0.27 12.45 -23.58
CA ALA A 123 -0.32 12.36 -22.24
C ALA A 123 0.17 11.12 -21.47
N LEU A 124 0.19 9.95 -22.13
CA LEU A 124 0.65 8.70 -21.52
C LEU A 124 2.15 8.75 -21.22
N ARG A 125 2.96 9.37 -22.07
CA ARG A 125 4.40 9.54 -21.84
C ARG A 125 4.67 10.39 -20.59
N THR A 126 4.00 11.53 -20.46
CA THR A 126 4.15 12.38 -19.26
C THR A 126 3.69 11.66 -18.00
N ALA A 127 2.53 11.00 -18.04
CA ALA A 127 2.01 10.26 -16.90
C ALA A 127 2.92 9.07 -16.51
N ARG A 128 3.42 8.33 -17.50
CA ARG A 128 4.37 7.22 -17.29
C ARG A 128 5.62 7.70 -16.57
N PHE A 129 6.18 8.83 -17.01
CA PHE A 129 7.36 9.41 -16.38
C PHE A 129 7.13 9.68 -14.89
N ILE A 130 5.96 10.21 -14.51
CA ILE A 130 5.60 10.42 -13.09
C ILE A 130 5.65 9.10 -12.32
N VAL A 131 5.02 8.04 -12.82
CA VAL A 131 5.01 6.72 -12.13
C VAL A 131 6.42 6.15 -12.00
N GLU A 132 7.24 6.27 -13.05
CA GLU A 132 8.62 5.81 -13.06
C GLU A 132 9.48 6.54 -12.00
N GLN A 133 9.24 7.84 -11.76
CA GLN A 133 9.90 8.58 -10.68
C GLN A 133 9.60 8.03 -9.28
N HIS A 134 8.43 7.40 -9.09
CA HIS A 134 8.05 6.72 -7.84
C HIS A 134 8.56 5.27 -7.76
N GLY A 135 9.20 4.75 -8.81
CA GLY A 135 9.72 3.38 -8.85
C GLY A 135 8.65 2.30 -8.84
N LEU A 136 7.45 2.61 -9.34
CA LEU A 136 6.31 1.68 -9.39
C LEU A 136 6.18 1.01 -10.77
N PRO A 137 5.64 -0.23 -10.84
CA PRO A 137 5.30 -0.86 -12.11
C PRO A 137 4.26 -0.02 -12.86
N VAL A 138 4.46 0.17 -14.17
CA VAL A 138 3.56 0.99 -15.00
C VAL A 138 3.18 0.28 -16.30
N ARG A 139 1.89 0.25 -16.61
CA ARG A 139 1.34 -0.21 -17.89
C ARG A 139 0.52 0.90 -18.52
N THR A 140 0.65 1.11 -19.83
CA THR A 140 -0.13 2.11 -20.56
C THR A 140 -1.11 1.43 -21.50
N LYS A 141 -2.37 1.89 -21.53
CA LYS A 141 -3.38 1.48 -22.49
C LYS A 141 -3.93 2.69 -23.23
N MET A 142 -4.03 2.55 -24.54
CA MET A 142 -4.74 3.50 -25.40
C MET A 142 -5.83 2.72 -26.13
N LEU A 143 -7.07 3.20 -26.07
CA LEU A 143 -8.19 2.51 -26.70
C LEU A 143 -9.23 3.50 -27.24
N PRO A 144 -9.82 3.22 -28.42
CA PRO A 144 -10.94 3.99 -28.91
C PRO A 144 -12.25 3.60 -28.21
N HIS A 145 -13.07 4.59 -27.90
CA HIS A 145 -14.43 4.39 -27.40
C HIS A 145 -15.35 5.56 -27.78
N ARG A 146 -16.68 5.36 -27.74
CA ARG A 146 -17.65 6.46 -27.93
C ARG A 146 -17.73 7.45 -26.77
N TYR A 147 -17.34 7.00 -25.58
CA TYR A 147 -17.36 7.79 -24.37
C TYR A 147 -16.18 7.37 -23.49
N ALA A 148 -15.49 8.34 -22.90
CA ALA A 148 -14.35 8.11 -22.03
C ALA A 148 -14.71 7.22 -20.85
N TRP A 149 -15.84 7.47 -20.18
CA TRP A 149 -16.26 6.72 -18.99
C TRP A 149 -16.41 5.23 -19.27
N SER A 150 -16.98 4.84 -20.42
CA SER A 150 -17.16 3.44 -20.77
C SER A 150 -15.84 2.77 -21.16
N GLY A 151 -14.92 3.49 -21.81
CA GLY A 151 -13.58 2.98 -22.07
C GLY A 151 -12.79 2.74 -20.77
N ILE A 152 -12.93 3.63 -19.79
CA ILE A 152 -12.32 3.49 -18.46
C ILE A 152 -12.87 2.25 -17.75
N LEU A 153 -14.20 2.08 -17.70
CA LEU A 153 -14.82 0.92 -17.06
C LEU A 153 -14.42 -0.40 -17.74
N ARG A 154 -14.31 -0.41 -19.07
CA ARG A 154 -13.84 -1.56 -19.82
C ARG A 154 -12.41 -1.95 -19.40
N VAL A 155 -11.50 -0.98 -19.31
CA VAL A 155 -10.13 -1.24 -18.84
C VAL A 155 -10.14 -1.75 -17.40
N ALA A 156 -10.95 -1.15 -16.52
CA ALA A 156 -11.06 -1.57 -15.13
C ALA A 156 -11.50 -3.04 -15.00
N GLU A 157 -12.46 -3.47 -15.82
CA GLU A 157 -12.96 -4.84 -15.87
C GLU A 157 -11.95 -5.82 -16.49
N GLU A 158 -11.35 -5.46 -17.64
CA GLU A 158 -10.38 -6.31 -18.35
C GLU A 158 -9.10 -6.54 -17.54
N ASP A 159 -8.61 -5.53 -16.82
CA ASP A 159 -7.38 -5.63 -16.04
C ASP A 159 -7.60 -6.00 -14.56
N LEU A 160 -8.86 -6.19 -14.14
CA LEU A 160 -9.25 -6.52 -12.76
C LEU A 160 -8.59 -5.57 -11.77
N VAL A 161 -8.86 -4.27 -11.93
CA VAL A 161 -8.27 -3.22 -11.10
C VAL A 161 -9.01 -3.08 -9.79
N ASP A 162 -8.27 -2.83 -8.70
CA ASP A 162 -8.83 -2.71 -7.37
C ASP A 162 -9.49 -1.34 -7.16
N ALA A 163 -8.87 -0.29 -7.73
CA ALA A 163 -9.42 1.06 -7.68
C ALA A 163 -9.13 1.88 -8.95
N ILE A 164 -10.04 2.81 -9.25
CA ILE A 164 -9.89 3.85 -10.26
C ILE A 164 -9.58 5.16 -9.54
N VAL A 165 -8.40 5.71 -9.78
CA VAL A 165 -7.99 7.03 -9.27
C VAL A 165 -8.14 8.05 -10.38
N MET A 166 -9.00 9.05 -10.20
CA MET A 166 -9.23 10.06 -11.23
C MET A 166 -9.40 11.47 -10.67
N ALA A 167 -9.12 12.45 -11.51
CA ALA A 167 -9.44 13.83 -11.18
C ALA A 167 -10.96 14.03 -11.25
N ALA A 168 -11.50 14.89 -10.38
CA ALA A 168 -12.89 15.28 -10.47
C ALA A 168 -13.19 15.92 -11.84
N GLY A 169 -12.19 16.58 -12.42
CA GLY A 169 -12.34 17.46 -13.58
C GLY A 169 -13.06 18.75 -13.20
N ALA A 170 -13.04 19.72 -14.10
CA ALA A 170 -13.92 20.88 -14.02
C ALA A 170 -15.15 20.59 -14.90
N GLY A 171 -16.36 20.81 -14.38
CA GLY A 171 -17.56 20.86 -15.23
C GLY A 171 -17.37 21.86 -16.38
N ARG A 172 -18.06 21.64 -17.50
CA ARG A 172 -17.93 22.54 -18.67
C ARG A 172 -18.38 23.96 -18.29
N GLY A 173 -17.43 24.88 -18.10
CA GLY A 173 -17.65 26.31 -18.25
C GLY A 173 -17.53 27.19 -16.99
N ARG A 174 -17.45 26.63 -15.77
CA ARG A 174 -17.25 27.44 -14.55
C ARG A 174 -16.31 26.75 -13.52
N PRO A 175 -15.42 27.51 -12.85
CA PRO A 175 -14.62 27.02 -11.71
C PRO A 175 -15.47 26.48 -10.53
N ALA A 176 -16.75 26.84 -10.48
CA ALA A 176 -17.71 26.45 -9.45
C ALA A 176 -18.56 25.22 -9.83
N GLU A 177 -18.41 24.69 -11.04
CA GLU A 177 -19.18 23.56 -11.54
C GLU A 177 -18.45 22.27 -11.19
N GLY A 178 -19.14 21.39 -10.46
CA GLY A 178 -18.57 20.22 -9.79
C GLY A 178 -17.96 19.14 -10.70
N MET A 179 -18.17 17.88 -10.31
CA MET A 179 -17.60 16.70 -10.96
C MET A 179 -17.83 16.67 -12.48
N SER A 180 -16.82 16.34 -13.28
CA SER A 180 -16.97 16.12 -14.73
C SER A 180 -17.96 14.98 -15.01
N ARG A 181 -18.66 15.03 -16.16
CA ARG A 181 -19.60 13.98 -16.56
C ARG A 181 -18.93 12.61 -16.57
N THR A 182 -17.71 12.51 -17.09
CA THR A 182 -16.95 11.24 -17.08
C THR A 182 -16.76 10.70 -15.66
N ALA A 183 -16.32 11.53 -14.72
CA ALA A 183 -16.12 11.10 -13.33
C ALA A 183 -17.43 10.73 -12.63
N GLN A 184 -18.53 11.44 -12.89
CA GLN A 184 -19.86 11.05 -12.39
C GLN A 184 -20.32 9.70 -12.95
N GLU A 185 -20.13 9.48 -14.25
CA GLU A 185 -20.55 8.25 -14.92
C GLU A 185 -19.71 7.03 -14.50
N VAL A 186 -18.41 7.21 -14.22
CA VAL A 186 -17.53 6.18 -13.66
C VAL A 186 -17.95 5.87 -12.22
N MET A 187 -18.05 6.88 -11.35
CA MET A 187 -18.43 6.71 -9.95
C MET A 187 -19.81 6.02 -9.79
N ARG A 188 -20.75 6.25 -10.71
CA ARG A 188 -22.07 5.61 -10.69
C ARG A 188 -22.04 4.14 -11.08
N ARG A 189 -21.10 3.72 -11.93
CA ARG A 189 -21.15 2.41 -12.61
C ARG A 189 -19.97 1.48 -12.32
N ALA A 190 -18.88 1.99 -11.77
CA ALA A 190 -17.72 1.17 -11.46
C ALA A 190 -18.08 0.06 -10.47
N GLY A 191 -17.65 -1.17 -10.78
CA GLY A 191 -17.74 -2.30 -9.85
C GLY A 191 -16.60 -2.37 -8.85
N CYS A 192 -15.61 -1.48 -8.97
CA CYS A 192 -14.44 -1.36 -8.10
C CYS A 192 -14.44 0.01 -7.39
N GLU A 193 -13.48 0.20 -6.47
CA GLU A 193 -13.36 1.44 -5.71
C GLU A 193 -13.04 2.62 -6.64
N VAL A 194 -13.61 3.80 -6.37
CA VAL A 194 -13.34 5.02 -7.16
C VAL A 194 -12.89 6.13 -6.23
N ILE A 195 -11.64 6.56 -6.41
CA ILE A 195 -11.01 7.63 -5.64
C ILE A 195 -10.95 8.88 -6.51
N VAL A 196 -11.67 9.92 -6.09
CA VAL A 196 -11.73 11.16 -6.86
C VAL A 196 -10.97 12.30 -6.20
N SER A 197 -9.98 12.82 -6.90
CA SER A 197 -9.19 13.98 -6.48
C SER A 197 -9.81 15.28 -6.99
N LYS A 198 -10.29 16.12 -6.08
CA LYS A 198 -10.65 17.51 -6.38
C LYS A 198 -9.40 18.39 -6.29
N VAL A 199 -9.12 19.15 -7.34
CA VAL A 199 -8.11 20.21 -7.28
C VAL A 199 -8.71 21.37 -6.45
N PRO A 200 -8.02 21.86 -5.39
CA PRO A 200 -8.40 23.08 -4.70
C PRO A 200 -8.29 24.25 -5.68
N ALA A 201 -9.26 25.17 -5.60
CA ALA A 201 -9.32 26.35 -6.46
C ALA A 201 -8.28 27.39 -6.05
#